data_AF-A0A814IBP8-F1
#
_entry.id   AF-A0A814IBP8-F1
#
_cell.length_a   1.000
_cell.length_b   1.000
_cell.length_c   1.000
_cell.angle_alpha   90.00
_cell.angle_beta   90.00
_cell.angle_gamma   90.00
#
_symmetry.space_group_name_H-M   'P 1'
#
loop_
_entity.id
_entity.type
_entity.pdbx_description
1 polymer ?
#
loop_
_entity_poly.entity_id
_entity_poly.type
_entity_poly.pdbx_seq_one_letter_code
_entity_poly.pdbx_strand_id
1 'polypeptide(L)'
;MTERQKKRLEEKRQRDVRQQELKRLRVSQEIQRELDEIDVKKIELENQHADIQECLTLCDKNKQVHWENECLKIVQQKHALQRLEDEYIFAQKALTLANEQSQTEQELRRLYSLSAQQKTINDNQREEQLLEKSTRLVSERDRLTNEIEQIRLRELEEDQRITKAYQLHGVHQMPRLISGALDILKDII
;
A
#
# COMPACT_ATOMS: atom_id res chain seq x y z
N MET A 1 24.10 -29.77 21.67
CA MET A 1 22.62 -29.68 21.51
C MET A 1 22.06 -31.08 21.36
N THR A 2 21.20 -31.52 22.28
CA THR A 2 20.52 -32.83 22.18
C THR A 2 19.44 -32.80 21.09
N GLU A 3 19.08 -33.95 20.51
CA GLU A 3 18.02 -34.02 19.49
C GLU A 3 16.69 -33.43 19.97
N ARG A 4 16.37 -33.60 21.26
CA ARG A 4 15.20 -32.98 21.91
C ARG A 4 15.25 -31.45 21.87
N GLN A 5 16.42 -30.84 22.04
CA GLN A 5 16.58 -29.38 21.95
C GLN A 5 16.44 -28.89 20.50
N LYS A 6 17.00 -29.62 19.53
CA LYS A 6 16.84 -29.30 18.09
C LYS A 6 15.39 -29.35 17.65
N LYS A 7 14.65 -30.40 18.05
CA LYS A 7 13.22 -30.56 17.72
C LYS A 7 12.38 -29.41 18.30
N ARG A 8 12.60 -29.04 19.57
CA ARG A 8 11.89 -27.93 20.22
C ARG A 8 12.17 -26.58 19.53
N LEU A 9 13.41 -26.35 19.11
CA LEU A 9 13.79 -25.13 18.41
C LEU A 9 13.11 -25.05 17.04
N GLU A 10 13.06 -26.15 16.30
CA GLU A 10 12.40 -26.21 15.00
C GLU A 10 10.88 -26.00 15.12
N GLU A 11 10.23 -26.63 16.11
CA GLU A 11 8.81 -26.42 16.39
C GLU A 11 8.50 -24.95 16.75
N LYS A 12 9.38 -24.30 17.53
CA LYS A 12 9.24 -22.88 17.84
C LYS A 12 9.37 -22.03 16.58
N ARG A 13 10.39 -22.30 15.75
CA ARG A 13 10.61 -21.59 14.48
C ARG A 13 9.41 -21.71 13.54
N GLN A 14 8.83 -22.90 13.41
CA GLN A 14 7.64 -23.12 12.58
C GLN A 14 6.41 -22.39 13.11
N ARG A 15 6.24 -22.31 14.44
CA ARG A 15 5.17 -21.53 15.06
C ARG A 15 5.34 -20.03 14.78
N ASP A 16 6.55 -19.52 14.92
CA ASP A 16 6.86 -18.11 14.69
C ASP A 16 6.60 -17.72 13.22
N VAL A 17 7.04 -18.56 12.27
CA VAL A 17 6.76 -18.39 10.83
C VAL A 17 5.26 -18.37 10.55
N ARG A 18 4.53 -19.38 11.05
CA ARG A 18 3.07 -19.47 10.87
C ARG A 18 2.34 -18.27 11.47
N GLN A 19 2.81 -17.76 12.61
CA GLN A 19 2.24 -16.58 13.23
C GLN A 19 2.46 -15.33 12.38
N GLN A 20 3.65 -15.16 11.79
CA GLN A 20 3.94 -14.06 10.87
C GLN A 20 3.10 -14.14 9.58
N GLU A 21 2.94 -15.33 9.02
CA GLU A 21 2.06 -15.55 7.85
C GLU A 21 0.60 -15.17 8.15
N LEU A 22 0.08 -15.58 9.31
CA LEU A 22 -1.27 -15.21 9.73
C LEU A 22 -1.42 -13.70 9.96
N LYS A 23 -0.40 -13.03 10.50
CA LYS A 23 -0.42 -11.56 10.64
C LYS A 23 -0.47 -10.87 9.27
N ARG A 24 0.38 -11.29 8.34
CA ARG A 24 0.40 -10.77 6.96
C ARG A 24 -0.93 -11.00 6.25
N LEU A 25 -1.54 -12.17 6.42
CA LEU A 25 -2.86 -12.44 5.84
C LEU A 25 -3.94 -11.52 6.40
N ARG A 26 -3.97 -11.28 7.72
CA ARG A 26 -4.95 -10.38 8.34
C ARG A 26 -4.85 -8.97 7.78
N VAL A 27 -3.63 -8.46 7.65
CA VAL A 27 -3.42 -7.12 7.12
C VAL A 27 -3.69 -7.03 5.63
N SER A 28 -3.41 -8.09 4.86
CA SER A 28 -3.86 -8.18 3.47
C SER A 28 -5.38 -8.04 3.34
N GLN A 29 -6.13 -8.68 4.26
CA GLN A 29 -7.59 -8.61 4.27
C GLN A 29 -8.09 -7.23 4.70
N GLU A 30 -7.40 -6.60 5.65
CA GLU A 30 -7.71 -5.24 6.09
C GLU A 30 -7.49 -4.22 4.97
N ILE A 31 -6.34 -4.26 4.30
CA ILE A 31 -6.06 -3.41 3.12
C ILE A 31 -7.12 -3.60 2.04
N GLN A 32 -7.52 -4.85 1.76
CA GLN A 32 -8.53 -5.10 0.74
C GLN A 32 -9.89 -4.51 1.12
N ARG A 33 -10.30 -4.63 2.38
CA ARG A 33 -11.56 -4.03 2.86
C ARG A 33 -11.56 -2.52 2.71
N GLU A 34 -10.45 -1.87 3.06
CA GLU A 34 -10.33 -0.42 2.93
C GLU A 34 -10.38 0.04 1.47
N LEU A 35 -9.75 -0.70 0.55
CA LEU A 35 -9.88 -0.46 -0.89
C LEU A 35 -11.33 -0.61 -1.36
N ASP A 36 -12.01 -1.68 -0.97
CA ASP A 36 -13.42 -1.91 -1.33
C ASP A 36 -14.32 -0.78 -0.78
N GLU A 37 -14.07 -0.29 0.43
CA GLU A 37 -14.79 0.85 1.01
C GLU A 37 -14.53 2.15 0.25
N ILE A 38 -13.30 2.37 -0.24
CA ILE A 38 -12.96 3.54 -1.06
C ILE A 38 -13.71 3.48 -2.40
N ASP A 39 -13.77 2.31 -3.04
CA ASP A 39 -14.50 2.13 -4.30
C ASP A 39 -15.99 2.48 -4.15
N VAL A 40 -16.63 2.00 -3.08
CA VAL A 40 -18.03 2.36 -2.77
C VAL A 40 -18.19 3.87 -2.62
N LYS A 41 -17.32 4.53 -1.84
CA LYS A 41 -17.36 5.99 -1.64
C LYS A 41 -17.13 6.76 -2.94
N LYS A 42 -16.26 6.28 -3.83
CA LYS A 42 -16.03 6.90 -5.15
C LYS A 42 -17.29 6.88 -6.00
N ILE A 43 -18.00 5.75 -6.05
CA ILE A 43 -19.28 5.62 -6.77
C ILE A 43 -20.33 6.57 -6.18
N GLU A 44 -20.42 6.68 -4.85
CA GLU A 44 -21.34 7.63 -4.20
C GLU A 44 -21.04 9.08 -4.61
N LEU A 45 -19.77 9.48 -4.63
CA LEU A 45 -19.37 10.82 -5.08
C LEU A 45 -19.59 11.03 -6.58
N GLU A 46 -19.53 9.98 -7.40
CA GLU A 46 -19.88 10.06 -8.82
C GLU A 46 -21.37 10.33 -9.04
N ASN A 47 -22.23 9.64 -8.29
CA ASN A 47 -23.67 9.88 -8.34
C ASN A 47 -24.01 11.30 -7.85
N GLN A 48 -23.44 11.73 -6.71
CA GLN A 48 -23.63 13.10 -6.21
C GLN A 48 -23.14 14.15 -7.21
N HIS A 49 -22.02 13.89 -7.89
CA HIS A 49 -21.52 14.78 -8.92
C HIS A 49 -22.50 14.89 -10.11
N ALA A 50 -23.09 13.77 -10.54
CA ALA A 50 -24.10 13.77 -11.60
C ALA A 50 -25.33 14.61 -11.22
N ASP A 51 -25.83 14.47 -9.99
CA ASP A 51 -26.97 15.25 -9.47
C ASP A 51 -26.64 16.76 -9.44
N ILE A 52 -25.42 17.12 -9.01
CA ILE A 52 -24.96 18.52 -8.99
C ILE A 52 -24.83 19.06 -10.42
N GLN A 53 -24.34 18.26 -11.36
CA GLN A 53 -24.24 18.65 -12.77
C GLN A 53 -25.62 18.91 -13.37
N GLU A 54 -26.60 18.05 -13.08
CA GLU A 54 -27.98 18.28 -13.49
C GLU A 54 -28.52 19.59 -12.89
N CYS A 55 -28.33 19.82 -11.60
CA CYS A 55 -28.72 21.06 -10.93
C CYS A 55 -28.05 22.30 -11.53
N LEU A 56 -26.76 22.20 -11.92
CA LEU A 56 -26.02 23.27 -12.60
C LEU A 56 -26.66 23.64 -13.95
N THR A 57 -27.12 22.66 -14.72
CA THR A 57 -27.75 22.93 -16.03
C THR A 57 -29.10 23.63 -15.94
N LEU A 58 -29.82 23.44 -14.83
CA LEU A 58 -31.19 23.94 -14.64
C LEU A 58 -31.27 25.21 -13.77
N CYS A 59 -30.15 25.66 -13.18
CA CYS A 59 -30.18 26.71 -12.15
C CYS A 59 -29.92 28.12 -12.68
N ASP A 60 -30.58 29.10 -12.04
CA ASP A 60 -30.37 30.53 -12.31
C ASP A 60 -28.99 31.01 -11.82
N LYS A 61 -28.51 32.13 -12.37
CA LYS A 61 -27.21 32.75 -12.02
C LYS A 61 -26.97 32.94 -10.52
N ASN A 62 -28.03 33.19 -9.73
CA ASN A 62 -27.92 33.37 -8.28
C ASN A 62 -27.64 32.05 -7.53
N LYS A 63 -28.05 30.89 -8.06
CA LYS A 63 -27.82 29.57 -7.48
C LYS A 63 -26.60 28.86 -8.09
N GLN A 64 -26.13 29.33 -9.25
CA GLN A 64 -24.96 28.80 -9.94
C GLN A 64 -23.72 28.77 -9.03
N VAL A 65 -23.42 29.87 -8.32
CA VAL A 65 -22.26 29.95 -7.40
C VAL A 65 -22.35 28.92 -6.27
N HIS A 66 -23.56 28.62 -5.78
CA HIS A 66 -23.75 27.59 -4.76
C HIS A 66 -23.37 26.20 -5.29
N TRP A 67 -23.88 25.82 -6.46
CA TRP A 67 -23.59 24.51 -7.04
C TRP A 67 -22.16 24.37 -7.56
N GLU A 68 -21.53 25.45 -8.02
CA GLU A 68 -20.09 25.48 -8.34
C GLU A 68 -19.24 25.17 -7.10
N ASN A 69 -19.61 25.71 -5.94
CA ASN A 69 -18.94 25.41 -4.67
C ASN A 69 -19.18 23.95 -4.23
N GLU A 70 -20.38 23.39 -4.40
CA GLU A 70 -20.63 21.97 -4.10
C GLU A 70 -19.85 21.04 -5.04
N CYS A 71 -19.77 21.38 -6.33
CA CYS A 71 -18.95 20.65 -7.29
C CYS A 71 -17.47 20.66 -6.89
N LEU A 72 -16.95 21.82 -6.45
CA LEU A 72 -15.58 21.93 -5.94
C LEU A 72 -15.35 21.01 -4.74
N LYS A 73 -16.29 20.93 -3.78
CA LYS A 73 -16.17 20.01 -2.63
C LYS A 73 -16.10 18.54 -3.07
N ILE A 74 -16.92 18.13 -4.04
CA ILE A 74 -16.88 16.76 -4.56
C ILE A 74 -15.53 16.46 -5.20
N VAL A 75 -15.00 17.39 -6.00
CA VAL A 75 -13.66 17.26 -6.59
C VAL A 75 -12.59 17.10 -5.51
N GLN A 76 -12.63 17.93 -4.47
CA GLN A 76 -11.70 17.83 -3.32
C GLN A 76 -11.81 16.48 -2.60
N GLN A 77 -13.02 15.97 -2.38
CA GLN A 77 -13.25 14.67 -1.75
C GLN A 77 -12.77 13.51 -2.62
N LYS A 78 -13.01 13.57 -3.94
CA LYS A 78 -12.49 12.57 -4.89
C LYS A 78 -10.96 12.53 -4.90
N HIS A 79 -10.30 13.69 -4.91
CA HIS A 79 -8.84 13.75 -4.80
C HIS A 79 -8.33 13.15 -3.49
N ALA A 80 -9.01 13.41 -2.37
CA ALA A 80 -8.64 12.82 -1.08
C ALA A 80 -8.78 11.29 -1.07
N LEU A 81 -9.87 10.75 -1.64
CA LEU A 81 -10.05 9.31 -1.79
C LEU A 81 -9.02 8.68 -2.72
N GLN A 82 -8.64 9.37 -3.81
CA GLN A 82 -7.61 8.88 -4.72
C GLN A 82 -6.26 8.75 -4.01
N ARG A 83 -5.86 9.76 -3.24
CA ARG A 83 -4.61 9.70 -2.45
C ARG A 83 -4.64 8.56 -1.43
N LEU A 84 -5.77 8.37 -0.75
CA LEU A 84 -5.93 7.29 0.21
C LEU A 84 -5.85 5.91 -0.46
N GLU A 85 -6.50 5.74 -1.62
CA GLU A 85 -6.41 4.52 -2.42
C GLU A 85 -4.97 4.22 -2.83
N ASP A 86 -4.26 5.24 -3.33
CA ASP A 86 -2.85 5.11 -3.71
C ASP A 86 -2.02 4.61 -2.53
N GLU A 87 -2.20 5.17 -1.31
CA GLU A 87 -1.53 4.66 -0.10
C GLU A 87 -1.80 3.17 0.14
N TYR A 88 -3.05 2.71 0.03
CA TYR A 88 -3.40 1.30 0.21
C TYR A 88 -2.83 0.40 -0.88
N ILE A 89 -2.76 0.88 -2.13
CA ILE A 89 -2.11 0.16 -3.24
C ILE A 89 -0.61 0.00 -2.95
N PHE A 90 0.06 1.05 -2.47
CA PHE A 90 1.47 0.94 -2.03
C PHE A 90 1.63 -0.03 -0.88
N ALA A 91 0.71 -0.02 0.08
CA ALA A 91 0.74 -0.95 1.20
C ALA A 91 0.58 -2.42 0.74
N GLN A 92 -0.32 -2.67 -0.22
CA GLN A 92 -0.51 -4.00 -0.82
C GLN A 92 0.75 -4.48 -1.57
N LYS A 93 1.41 -3.58 -2.32
CA LYS A 93 2.68 -3.88 -3.01
C LYS A 93 3.78 -4.23 -1.99
N ALA A 94 3.94 -3.43 -0.94
CA ALA A 94 4.94 -3.68 0.10
C ALA A 94 4.69 -5.01 0.82
N LEU A 95 3.43 -5.34 1.13
CA LEU A 95 3.05 -6.62 1.73
C LEU A 95 3.35 -7.80 0.81
N THR A 96 3.12 -7.64 -0.50
CA THR A 96 3.44 -8.66 -1.51
C THR A 96 4.94 -8.94 -1.55
N LEU A 97 5.77 -7.89 -1.60
CA LEU A 97 7.23 -8.02 -1.55
C LEU A 97 7.69 -8.71 -0.25
N ALA A 98 7.11 -8.36 0.90
CA ALA A 98 7.43 -8.99 2.18
C ALA A 98 7.05 -10.49 2.23
N ASN A 99 5.93 -10.87 1.63
CA ASN A 99 5.53 -12.28 1.49
C ASN A 99 6.51 -13.04 0.59
N GLU A 100 6.87 -12.49 -0.57
CA GLU A 100 7.82 -13.11 -1.49
C GLU A 100 9.22 -13.25 -0.88
N GLN A 101 9.68 -12.24 -0.16
CA GLN A 101 10.93 -12.29 0.57
C GLN A 101 10.89 -13.40 1.62
N SER A 102 9.83 -13.49 2.41
CA SER A 102 9.71 -14.53 3.43
C SER A 102 9.73 -15.94 2.83
N GLN A 103 9.02 -16.18 1.73
CA GLN A 103 9.05 -17.47 1.04
C GLN A 103 10.45 -17.79 0.48
N THR A 104 11.11 -16.80 -0.13
CA THR A 104 12.46 -16.95 -0.69
C THR A 104 13.47 -17.28 0.41
N GLU A 105 13.42 -16.58 1.54
CA GLU A 105 14.29 -16.83 2.68
C GLU A 105 14.04 -18.19 3.34
N GLN A 106 12.78 -18.61 3.46
CA GLN A 106 12.44 -19.93 4.01
C GLN A 106 13.04 -21.05 3.16
N GLU A 107 12.94 -20.94 1.83
CA GLU A 107 13.49 -21.95 0.93
C GLU A 107 15.02 -21.93 0.93
N LEU A 108 15.66 -20.75 0.94
CA LEU A 108 17.11 -20.65 1.11
C LEU A 108 17.57 -21.29 2.43
N ARG A 109 16.87 -21.06 3.54
CA ARG A 109 17.18 -21.71 4.83
C ARG A 109 17.06 -23.23 4.76
N ARG A 110 16.10 -23.75 3.99
CA ARG A 110 15.95 -25.20 3.76
C ARG A 110 17.15 -25.74 2.98
N LEU A 111 17.55 -25.10 1.89
CA LEU A 111 18.69 -25.53 1.08
C LEU A 111 20.02 -25.42 1.85
N TYR A 112 20.22 -24.35 2.64
CA TYR A 112 21.39 -24.18 3.50
C TYR A 112 21.48 -25.18 4.66
N SER A 113 20.37 -25.82 5.02
CA SER A 113 20.39 -26.88 6.05
C SER A 113 21.00 -28.20 5.55
N LEU A 114 21.11 -28.38 4.24
CA LEU A 114 21.76 -29.54 3.61
C LEU A 114 23.28 -29.36 3.59
N SER A 115 24.02 -30.43 3.90
CA SER A 115 25.47 -30.41 3.74
C SER A 115 25.86 -30.40 2.25
N ALA A 116 27.07 -29.94 1.91
CA ALA A 116 27.55 -29.89 0.53
C ALA A 116 27.51 -31.26 -0.19
N GLN A 117 27.64 -32.35 0.57
CA GLN A 117 27.59 -33.72 0.06
C GLN A 117 26.16 -34.22 -0.19
N GLN A 118 25.16 -33.55 0.38
CA GLN A 118 23.73 -33.87 0.24
C GLN A 118 23.05 -33.03 -0.85
N LYS A 119 23.68 -31.94 -1.29
CA LYS A 119 23.13 -31.07 -2.34
C LYS A 119 23.29 -31.70 -3.72
N THR A 120 22.21 -31.69 -4.47
CA THR A 120 22.21 -32.04 -5.89
C THR A 120 22.61 -30.84 -6.75
N ILE A 121 22.90 -31.08 -8.04
CA ILE A 121 23.14 -29.99 -9.01
C ILE A 121 21.90 -29.06 -9.09
N ASN A 122 20.70 -29.63 -9.01
CA ASN A 122 19.45 -28.87 -9.03
C ASN A 122 19.31 -27.99 -7.78
N ASP A 123 19.71 -28.49 -6.60
CA ASP A 123 19.68 -27.69 -5.36
C ASP A 123 20.62 -26.47 -5.46
N ASN A 124 21.80 -26.64 -6.06
CA ASN A 124 22.73 -25.54 -6.27
C ASN A 124 22.19 -24.51 -7.28
N GLN A 125 21.58 -24.96 -8.38
CA GLN A 125 20.92 -24.07 -9.35
C GLN A 125 19.74 -23.32 -8.72
N ARG A 126 18.96 -24.01 -7.89
CA ARG A 126 17.83 -23.41 -7.20
C ARG A 126 18.28 -22.37 -6.19
N GLU A 127 19.36 -22.63 -5.46
CA GLU A 127 19.97 -21.67 -4.54
C GLU A 127 20.39 -20.39 -5.28
N GLU A 128 21.08 -20.52 -6.42
CA GLU A 128 21.50 -19.38 -7.24
C GLU A 128 20.29 -18.54 -7.71
N GLN A 129 19.23 -19.19 -8.20
CA GLN A 129 17.99 -18.51 -8.60
C GLN A 129 17.33 -17.76 -7.43
N LEU A 130 17.34 -18.34 -6.23
CA LEU A 130 16.76 -17.73 -5.04
C LEU A 130 17.59 -16.55 -4.54
N LEU A 131 18.92 -16.62 -4.65
CA LEU A 131 19.81 -15.50 -4.32
C LEU A 131 19.63 -14.33 -5.31
N GLU A 132 19.49 -14.63 -6.60
CA GLU A 132 19.14 -13.63 -7.61
C GLU A 132 17.76 -13.02 -7.32
N LYS A 133 16.76 -13.85 -6.97
CA LYS A 133 15.43 -13.37 -6.56
C LYS A 133 15.53 -12.47 -5.33
N SER A 134 16.33 -12.83 -4.32
CA SER A 134 16.53 -12.01 -3.12
C SER A 134 17.10 -10.63 -3.47
N THR A 135 18.09 -10.56 -4.36
CA THR A 135 18.67 -9.29 -4.81
C THR A 135 17.65 -8.44 -5.58
N ARG A 136 16.81 -9.07 -6.42
CA ARG A 136 15.72 -8.40 -7.12
C ARG A 136 14.68 -7.83 -6.17
N LEU A 137 14.24 -8.58 -5.17
CA LEU A 137 13.25 -8.13 -4.18
C LEU A 137 13.75 -6.90 -3.39
N VAL A 138 15.03 -6.89 -3.00
CA VAL A 138 15.64 -5.70 -2.37
C VAL A 138 15.57 -4.49 -3.30
N SER A 139 15.93 -4.69 -4.57
CA SER A 139 15.88 -3.63 -5.58
C SER A 139 14.45 -3.12 -5.82
N GLU A 140 13.45 -4.00 -5.82
CA GLU A 140 12.03 -3.64 -5.97
C GLU A 140 11.51 -2.84 -4.78
N ARG A 141 11.89 -3.21 -3.55
CA ARG A 141 11.55 -2.43 -2.35
C ARG A 141 12.20 -1.04 -2.37
N ASP A 142 13.44 -0.95 -2.84
CA ASP A 142 14.12 0.35 -2.97
C ASP A 142 13.43 1.22 -4.02
N ARG A 143 12.97 0.63 -5.14
CA ARG A 143 12.11 1.32 -6.13
C ARG A 143 10.80 1.79 -5.52
N LEU A 144 10.11 0.92 -4.78
CA LEU A 144 8.85 1.25 -4.12
C LEU A 144 9.01 2.42 -3.15
N THR A 145 10.10 2.43 -2.38
CA THR A 145 10.43 3.53 -1.45
C THR A 145 10.63 4.84 -2.20
N ASN A 146 11.34 4.80 -3.33
CA ASN A 146 11.55 5.98 -4.17
C ASN A 146 10.24 6.48 -4.81
N GLU A 147 9.36 5.58 -5.27
CA GLU A 147 8.05 5.94 -5.82
C GLU A 147 7.18 6.66 -4.78
N ILE A 148 7.14 6.14 -3.55
CA ILE A 148 6.40 6.76 -2.43
C ILE A 148 6.94 8.16 -2.14
N GLU A 149 8.27 8.34 -2.08
CA GLU A 149 8.85 9.66 -1.83
C GLU A 149 8.58 10.64 -2.98
N GLN A 150 8.62 10.18 -4.23
CA GLN A 150 8.28 11.02 -5.39
C GLN A 150 6.82 11.48 -5.36
N ILE A 151 5.89 10.61 -4.98
CA ILE A 151 4.48 10.98 -4.80
C ILE A 151 4.36 12.01 -3.69
N ARG A 152 4.99 11.75 -2.55
CA ARG A 152 4.96 12.66 -1.41
C ARG A 152 5.44 14.07 -1.77
N LEU A 153 6.51 14.17 -2.55
CA LEU A 153 7.02 15.44 -3.05
C LEU A 153 6.04 16.12 -4.02
N ARG A 154 5.45 15.36 -4.95
CA ARG A 154 4.45 15.90 -5.89
C ARG A 154 3.23 16.44 -5.16
N GLU A 155 2.67 15.68 -4.23
CA GLU A 155 1.51 16.11 -3.45
C GLU A 155 1.81 17.35 -2.60
N LEU A 156 3.02 17.44 -2.03
CA LEU A 156 3.46 18.64 -1.33
C LEU A 156 3.53 19.86 -2.26
N GLU A 157 4.03 19.70 -3.49
CA GLU A 157 4.05 20.77 -4.49
C GLU A 157 2.64 21.18 -4.92
N GLU A 158 1.75 20.21 -5.13
CA GLU A 158 0.34 20.43 -5.47
C GLU A 158 -0.36 21.21 -4.36
N ASP A 159 -0.23 20.76 -3.10
CA ASP A 159 -0.81 21.43 -1.94
C ASP A 159 -0.26 22.86 -1.79
N GLN A 160 1.03 23.09 -2.07
CA GLN A 160 1.62 24.44 -2.08
C GLN A 160 1.04 25.32 -3.19
N ARG A 161 0.88 24.80 -4.41
CA ARG A 161 0.28 25.53 -5.54
C ARG A 161 -1.18 25.88 -5.24
N ILE A 162 -1.92 24.90 -4.75
CA ILE A 162 -3.31 25.01 -4.35
C ILE A 162 -3.46 26.04 -3.20
N THR A 163 -2.62 25.97 -2.17
CA THR A 163 -2.62 26.95 -1.06
C THR A 163 -2.30 28.36 -1.52
N LYS A 164 -1.32 28.54 -2.44
CA LYS A 164 -1.01 29.85 -3.03
C LYS A 164 -2.19 30.41 -3.83
N ALA A 165 -2.88 29.56 -4.59
CA ALA A 165 -4.11 29.94 -5.29
C ALA A 165 -5.24 30.31 -4.30
N TYR A 166 -5.34 29.63 -3.15
CA TYR A 166 -6.34 29.92 -2.12
C TYR A 166 -6.06 31.18 -1.29
N GLN A 167 -4.80 31.53 -1.04
CA GLN A 167 -4.43 32.80 -0.38
C GLN A 167 -4.90 34.02 -1.18
N LEU A 168 -5.16 33.86 -2.49
CA LEU A 168 -5.75 34.87 -3.35
C LEU A 168 -7.30 34.87 -3.30
N HIS A 169 -7.98 33.76 -2.98
CA HIS A 169 -9.43 33.58 -3.23
C HIS A 169 -10.30 32.95 -2.11
N GLY A 170 -9.76 32.62 -0.92
CA GLY A 170 -10.54 32.41 0.31
C GLY A 170 -11.46 31.18 0.40
N VAL A 171 -11.01 29.98 0.02
CA VAL A 171 -11.78 28.71 0.17
C VAL A 171 -10.95 27.60 0.85
N HIS A 172 -11.65 26.65 1.50
CA HIS A 172 -11.19 25.64 2.48
C HIS A 172 -10.05 24.70 2.05
N GLN A 173 -9.26 24.26 3.05
CA GLN A 173 -8.05 23.41 2.97
C GLN A 173 -8.31 22.00 2.41
N MET A 174 -7.40 21.52 1.55
CA MET A 174 -7.32 20.11 1.15
C MET A 174 -6.85 19.23 2.33
N PRO A 175 -7.38 18.00 2.49
CA PRO A 175 -6.89 17.07 3.52
C PRO A 175 -5.47 16.60 3.19
N ARG A 176 -4.57 16.64 4.17
CA ARG A 176 -3.24 16.01 4.06
C ARG A 176 -3.37 14.51 4.32
N LEU A 177 -2.93 13.66 3.40
CA LEU A 177 -2.74 12.23 3.67
C LEU A 177 -1.52 11.73 2.92
N ILE A 178 -0.45 11.39 3.67
CA ILE A 178 0.72 10.64 3.19
C ILE A 178 1.24 9.69 4.27
N SER A 179 0.44 9.30 5.27
CA SER A 179 1.00 8.55 6.42
C SER A 179 0.00 7.70 7.21
N GLY A 180 -1.23 7.53 6.72
CA GLY A 180 -2.23 6.76 7.47
C GLY A 180 -2.11 5.27 7.22
N ALA A 181 -2.18 4.86 5.96
CA ALA A 181 -2.30 3.44 5.60
C ALA A 181 -0.96 2.69 5.64
N LEU A 182 0.17 3.38 5.40
CA LEU A 182 1.50 2.78 5.54
C LEU A 182 1.85 2.42 6.99
N ASP A 183 1.21 3.04 7.98
CA ASP A 183 1.41 2.72 9.39
C ASP A 183 0.90 1.32 9.75
N ILE A 184 -0.09 0.81 9.02
CA ILE A 184 -0.63 -0.55 9.16
C ILE A 184 0.46 -1.61 8.89
N LEU A 185 1.51 -1.25 8.14
CA LEU A 185 2.64 -2.15 7.83
C LEU A 185 3.77 -2.13 8.86
N LYS A 186 3.83 -1.14 9.77
CA LYS A 186 4.93 -0.99 10.74
C LYS A 186 5.05 -2.16 11.73
N ASP A 187 3.95 -2.88 11.96
CA ASP A 187 3.91 -4.03 12.87
C ASP A 187 4.23 -5.37 12.18
N ILE A 188 4.55 -5.36 10.89
CA ILE A 188 4.64 -6.55 10.02
C ILE A 188 5.98 -6.66 9.30
N ILE A 189 6.54 -5.53 8.86
CA ILE A 189 7.84 -5.41 8.16
C ILE A 189 8.93 -5.10 9.17
#